data_AF-A0A1Q3AC30-F1
#
_entry.id   AF-A0A1Q3AC30-F1
#
_cell.length_a   1.000
_cell.length_b   1.000
_cell.length_c   1.000
_cell.angle_alpha   90.00
_cell.angle_beta   90.00
_cell.angle_gamma   90.00
#
_symmetry.space_group_name_H-M   'P 1'
#
loop_
_entity.id
_entity.type
_entity.pdbx_description
1 polymer ?
#
loop_
_entity_poly.entity_id
_entity_poly.type
_entity_poly.pdbx_seq_one_letter_code
_entity_poly.pdbx_strand_id
1 'polypeptide(L)'
;MSADLEFTYFDSLCEEDQALQQNYEQLQDVLQILKNLSEPGRSEEDQLQSLRNLAGSHEKLVSSSIDLRYTKYKTRESQVTSGKRFKRNENHSKLQNVQGLREYVTLVEHVNKDSLDYVNLLQRLSVDLAKQIEISDPKVSEFVVNNWSPPDDMQSILEQLADPEKDSTQLRSRLDQHLDQIKMERAKYTIENKYSLQETLNEVNKEMNYWRRNWNAIENLMFGDSAHSIKKMLQSIDLLRTKLEKPDQSGETDSNVKMNLTSNQGK
;
A
#
# COMPACT_ATOMS: atom_id res chain seq x y z
N MET A 1 68.18 -13.34 0.69
CA MET A 1 68.67 -12.69 1.92
C MET A 1 68.01 -11.33 2.01
N SER A 2 66.98 -11.20 2.86
CA SER A 2 66.41 -9.93 3.30
C SER A 2 65.46 -10.26 4.45
N ALA A 3 66.04 -10.43 5.64
CA ALA A 3 65.30 -10.53 6.89
C ALA A 3 64.87 -9.11 7.29
N ASP A 4 64.03 -8.48 6.47
CA ASP A 4 63.21 -7.37 6.93
C ASP A 4 62.07 -8.02 7.73
N LEU A 5 62.35 -8.40 8.98
CA LEU A 5 61.27 -8.51 9.95
C LEU A 5 60.61 -7.14 9.97
N GLU A 6 59.38 -7.05 9.43
CA GLU A 6 58.58 -5.84 9.53
C GLU A 6 58.44 -5.51 11.02
N PHE A 7 59.22 -4.54 11.48
CA PHE A 7 59.12 -3.99 12.82
C PHE A 7 57.70 -3.44 12.94
N THR A 8 56.82 -4.16 13.63
CA THR A 8 55.41 -3.77 13.70
C THR A 8 55.27 -2.57 14.65
N TYR A 9 54.18 -1.82 14.51
CA TYR A 9 53.85 -0.77 15.47
C TYR A 9 53.82 -1.31 16.90
N PHE A 10 53.36 -2.56 17.07
CA PHE A 10 53.35 -3.23 18.36
C PHE A 10 54.76 -3.50 18.89
N ASP A 11 55.69 -4.00 18.06
CA ASP A 11 57.07 -4.24 18.47
C ASP A 11 57.78 -2.94 18.89
N SER A 12 57.53 -1.83 18.18
CA SER A 12 58.08 -0.51 18.56
C SER A 12 57.52 0.03 19.88
N LEU A 13 56.26 -0.30 20.22
CA LEU A 13 55.68 0.06 21.51
C LEU A 13 56.31 -0.73 22.66
N CYS A 14 56.57 -2.01 22.46
CA CYS A 14 57.27 -2.84 23.46
C CYS A 14 58.71 -2.35 23.71
N GLU A 15 59.41 -1.92 22.65
CA GLU A 15 60.74 -1.31 22.76
C GLU A 15 60.71 0.06 23.49
N GLU A 16 59.68 0.88 23.24
CA GLU A 16 59.45 2.13 23.96
C GLU A 16 59.19 1.89 25.46
N ASP A 17 58.40 0.88 25.81
CA ASP A 17 58.11 0.50 27.21
C ASP A 17 59.38 0.02 27.94
N GLN A 18 60.21 -0.80 27.28
CA GLN A 18 61.49 -1.23 27.85
C GLN A 18 62.44 -0.05 28.09
N ALA A 19 62.54 0.89 27.14
CA ALA A 19 63.37 2.08 27.29
C ALA A 19 62.84 3.01 28.40
N LEU A 20 61.52 3.09 28.57
CA LEU A 20 60.87 3.85 29.63
C LEU A 20 61.17 3.27 31.01
N GLN A 21 61.10 1.95 31.15
CA GLN A 21 61.43 1.27 32.40
C GLN A 21 62.89 1.52 32.80
N GLN A 22 63.83 1.41 31.86
CA GLN A 22 65.24 1.70 32.12
C GLN A 22 65.49 3.16 32.52
N ASN A 23 64.80 4.11 31.87
CA ASN A 23 64.89 5.52 32.22
C ASN A 23 64.32 5.80 33.62
N TYR A 24 63.21 5.15 33.98
CA TYR A 24 62.58 5.26 35.29
C TYR A 24 63.49 4.76 36.41
N GLU A 25 64.13 3.59 36.24
CA GLU A 25 65.08 3.04 37.22
C GLU A 25 66.26 3.99 37.47
N GLN A 26 66.86 4.53 36.40
CA GLN A 26 67.98 5.46 36.52
C GLN A 26 67.57 6.80 37.16
N LEU A 27 66.35 7.27 36.89
CA LEU A 27 65.81 8.47 37.54
C LEU A 27 65.63 8.22 39.05
N GLN A 28 65.13 7.05 39.43
CA GLN A 28 64.95 6.67 40.83
C GLN A 28 66.29 6.61 41.57
N ASP A 29 67.33 6.07 40.93
CA ASP A 29 68.70 6.06 41.47
C ASP A 29 69.23 7.48 41.71
N VAL A 30 69.07 8.38 40.73
CA VAL A 30 69.47 9.80 40.85
C VAL A 30 68.71 10.48 41.98
N LEU A 31 67.38 10.28 42.07
CA LEU A 31 66.56 10.85 43.14
C LEU A 31 66.98 10.33 44.52
N GLN A 32 67.33 9.05 44.63
CA GLN A 32 67.82 8.47 45.88
C GLN A 32 69.18 9.08 46.29
N ILE A 33 70.09 9.30 45.34
CA ILE A 33 71.38 9.98 45.58
C ILE A 33 71.16 11.44 46.01
N LEU A 34 70.24 12.15 45.35
CA LEU A 34 69.91 13.54 45.70
C LEU A 34 69.26 13.64 47.09
N LYS A 35 68.38 12.70 47.44
CA LYS A 35 67.79 12.62 48.77
C LYS A 35 68.88 12.40 49.83
N ASN A 36 69.78 11.46 49.58
CA ASN A 36 70.94 11.18 50.44
C ASN A 36 71.85 12.42 50.63
N LEU A 37 72.01 13.25 49.60
CA LEU A 37 72.78 14.50 49.67
C LEU A 37 72.06 15.60 50.46
N SER A 38 70.72 15.58 50.51
CA SER A 38 69.91 16.58 51.21
C SER A 38 69.71 16.32 52.71
N GLU A 39 70.14 15.17 53.23
CA GLU A 39 69.97 14.81 54.65
C GLU A 39 70.96 15.56 55.57
N PRO A 40 70.48 16.32 56.56
CA PRO A 40 71.34 17.05 57.49
C PRO A 40 72.04 16.07 58.46
N GLY A 41 73.37 16.16 58.55
CA GLY A 41 74.18 15.40 59.51
C GLY A 41 75.05 14.27 58.96
N ARG A 42 75.23 14.16 57.63
CA ARG A 42 76.16 13.19 57.01
C ARG A 42 77.60 13.69 57.00
N SER A 43 78.56 12.75 57.02
CA SER A 43 80.00 13.02 56.90
C SER A 43 80.32 13.65 55.54
N GLU A 44 81.25 14.61 55.51
CA GLU A 44 81.70 15.27 54.27
C GLU A 44 82.22 14.27 53.24
N GLU A 45 82.84 13.18 53.70
CA GLU A 45 83.39 12.12 52.84
C GLU A 45 82.28 11.31 52.13
N ASP A 46 81.16 11.06 52.82
CA ASP A 46 79.98 10.40 52.24
C ASP A 46 79.24 11.31 51.24
N GLN A 47 79.27 12.63 51.49
CA GLN A 47 78.72 13.63 50.57
C GLN A 47 79.55 13.73 49.29
N LEU A 48 80.87 13.76 49.40
CA LEU A 48 81.78 13.78 48.25
C LEU A 48 81.64 12.51 47.40
N GLN A 49 81.51 11.34 48.04
CA GLN A 49 81.28 10.09 47.31
C GLN A 49 79.91 10.06 46.62
N SER A 50 78.86 10.58 47.28
CA SER A 50 77.53 10.71 46.70
C SER A 50 77.50 11.67 45.50
N LEU A 51 78.29 12.75 45.54
CA LEU A 51 78.46 13.68 44.40
C LEU A 51 79.19 13.04 43.21
N ARG A 52 80.20 12.21 43.47
CA ARG A 52 80.88 11.43 42.40
C ARG A 52 79.95 10.41 41.77
N ASN A 53 79.16 9.71 42.59
CA ASN A 53 78.15 8.77 42.10
C ASN A 53 77.04 9.47 41.32
N LEU A 54 76.65 10.68 41.73
CA LEU A 54 75.66 11.50 41.03
C LEU A 54 76.13 11.84 39.60
N ALA A 55 77.40 12.20 39.42
CA ALA A 55 77.94 12.50 38.09
C ALA A 55 77.83 11.30 37.13
N GLY A 56 78.14 10.08 37.61
CA GLY A 56 78.01 8.86 36.82
C GLY A 56 76.56 8.46 36.54
N SER A 57 75.65 8.62 37.52
CA SER A 57 74.22 8.33 37.33
C SER A 57 73.54 9.36 36.43
N HIS A 58 73.99 10.62 36.46
CA HIS A 58 73.49 11.68 35.56
C HIS A 58 73.82 11.37 34.10
N GLU A 59 75.05 10.92 33.80
CA GLU A 59 75.42 10.54 32.43
C GLU A 59 74.55 9.40 31.89
N LYS A 60 74.29 8.38 32.72
CA LYS A 60 73.40 7.25 32.37
C LYS A 60 71.96 7.71 32.14
N LEU A 61 71.44 8.59 33.01
CA LEU A 61 70.09 9.14 32.87
C LEU A 61 69.93 9.93 31.57
N VAL A 62 70.96 10.70 31.19
CA VAL A 62 70.97 11.43 29.92
C VAL A 62 70.99 10.46 28.74
N SER A 63 71.81 9.40 28.77
CA SER A 63 71.85 8.42 27.68
C SER A 63 70.52 7.68 27.52
N SER A 64 69.90 7.23 28.61
CA SER A 64 68.58 6.56 28.53
C SER A 64 67.47 7.51 28.08
N SER A 65 67.55 8.80 28.41
CA SER A 65 66.59 9.80 27.92
C SER A 65 66.72 10.02 26.41
N ILE A 66 67.94 9.97 25.86
CA ILE A 66 68.19 10.04 24.42
C ILE A 66 67.59 8.81 23.72
N ASP A 67 67.83 7.61 24.26
CA ASP A 67 67.29 6.37 23.72
C ASP A 67 65.75 6.35 23.74
N LEU A 68 65.12 6.80 24.83
CA LEU A 68 63.65 6.91 24.92
C LEU A 68 63.07 7.89 23.88
N ARG A 69 63.75 9.00 23.61
CA ARG A 69 63.32 9.95 22.56
C ARG A 69 63.46 9.34 21.18
N TYR A 70 64.54 8.59 20.94
CA TYR A 70 64.76 7.90 19.68
C TYR A 70 63.66 6.85 19.42
N THR A 71 63.37 5.99 20.40
CA THR A 71 62.28 5.00 20.30
C THR A 71 60.94 5.69 20.10
N LYS A 72 60.68 6.83 20.73
CA LYS A 72 59.45 7.61 20.50
C LYS A 72 59.25 8.01 19.04
N TYR A 73 60.29 8.55 18.41
CA TYR A 73 60.22 8.94 16.99
C TYR A 73 60.04 7.71 16.09
N LYS A 74 60.73 6.60 16.39
CA LYS A 74 60.59 5.33 15.67
C LYS A 74 59.16 4.76 15.76
N THR A 75 58.58 4.73 16.95
CA THR A 75 57.19 4.29 17.18
C THR A 75 56.19 5.15 16.41
N ARG A 76 56.40 6.48 16.41
CA ARG A 76 55.54 7.40 15.66
C ARG A 76 55.61 7.16 14.15
N GLU A 77 56.80 6.93 13.61
CA GLU A 77 56.98 6.65 12.18
C GLU A 77 56.33 5.31 11.79
N SER A 78 56.47 4.28 12.65
CA SER A 78 55.80 2.99 12.47
C SER A 78 54.28 3.15 12.45
N GLN A 79 53.71 3.93 13.38
CA GLN A 79 52.28 4.24 13.41
C GLN A 79 51.78 4.89 12.11
N VAL A 80 52.49 5.91 11.64
CA VAL A 80 52.13 6.66 10.42
C VAL A 80 52.21 5.76 9.20
N THR A 81 53.24 4.91 9.13
CA THR A 81 53.44 3.96 8.03
C THR A 81 52.36 2.89 8.01
N SER A 82 52.05 2.26 9.14
CA SER A 82 50.96 1.29 9.25
C SER A 82 49.60 1.91 8.94
N GLY A 83 49.33 3.13 9.41
CA GLY A 83 48.07 3.83 9.16
C GLY A 83 47.81 4.16 7.68
N LYS A 84 48.86 4.40 6.88
CA LYS A 84 48.74 4.60 5.43
C LYS A 84 48.43 3.31 4.68
N ARG A 85 48.93 2.16 5.14
CA ARG A 85 48.67 0.85 4.53
C ARG A 85 47.22 0.41 4.70
N PHE A 86 46.59 0.65 5.84
CA PHE A 86 45.17 0.31 6.06
C PHE A 86 44.19 1.06 5.14
N LYS A 87 44.54 2.27 4.68
CA LYS A 87 43.71 3.05 3.74
C LYS A 87 43.91 2.64 2.28
N ARG A 88 45.01 1.95 1.96
CA ARG A 88 45.28 1.42 0.63
C ARG A 88 44.83 -0.03 0.60
N ASN A 89 44.16 -0.42 -0.47
CA ASN A 89 43.49 -1.70 -0.68
C ASN A 89 44.42 -2.95 -0.69
N GLU A 90 45.59 -2.92 -0.03
CA GLU A 90 46.61 -3.98 -0.03
C GLU A 90 46.11 -5.30 0.59
N ASN A 91 45.09 -5.25 1.45
CA ASN A 91 44.48 -6.47 2.01
C ASN A 91 43.37 -7.05 1.11
N HIS A 92 42.83 -6.29 0.16
CA HIS A 92 41.82 -6.79 -0.77
C HIS A 92 42.42 -7.63 -1.90
N SER A 93 43.72 -7.47 -2.20
CA SER A 93 44.42 -8.31 -3.18
C SER A 93 44.65 -9.75 -2.71
N LYS A 94 44.48 -10.03 -1.41
CA LYS A 94 44.57 -11.37 -0.81
C LYS A 94 43.22 -12.10 -0.76
N LEU A 95 42.13 -11.49 -1.24
CA LEU A 95 40.83 -12.14 -1.29
C LEU A 95 40.86 -13.28 -2.30
N GLN A 96 40.72 -14.51 -1.82
CA GLN A 96 40.79 -15.72 -2.65
C GLN A 96 39.56 -15.92 -3.55
N ASN A 97 38.42 -15.29 -3.22
CA ASN A 97 37.16 -15.44 -3.97
C ASN A 97 36.54 -14.10 -4.35
N VAL A 98 37.23 -13.36 -5.24
CA VAL A 98 36.73 -12.08 -5.78
C VAL A 98 35.49 -12.28 -6.66
N GLN A 99 35.39 -13.43 -7.33
CA GLN A 99 34.27 -13.74 -8.22
C GLN A 99 32.95 -13.92 -7.45
N GLY A 100 32.95 -14.70 -6.35
CA GLY A 100 31.78 -14.85 -5.50
C GLY A 100 31.37 -13.56 -4.80
N LEU A 101 32.33 -12.71 -4.43
CA LEU A 101 32.03 -11.38 -3.89
C LEU A 101 31.33 -10.49 -4.94
N ARG A 102 31.81 -10.52 -6.20
CA ARG A 102 31.18 -9.80 -7.29
C ARG A 102 29.76 -10.29 -7.56
N GLU A 103 29.56 -11.60 -7.60
CA GLU A 103 28.23 -12.20 -7.77
C GLU A 103 27.29 -11.82 -6.64
N TYR A 104 27.76 -11.83 -5.40
CA TYR A 104 26.99 -11.38 -4.25
C TYR A 104 26.60 -9.90 -4.35
N VAL A 105 27.55 -9.01 -4.62
CA VAL A 105 27.27 -7.57 -4.78
C VAL A 105 26.29 -7.35 -5.92
N THR A 106 26.49 -8.02 -7.05
CA THR A 106 25.60 -7.94 -8.21
C THR A 106 24.19 -8.41 -7.84
N LEU A 107 24.06 -9.51 -7.11
CA LEU A 107 22.77 -10.02 -6.65
C LEU A 107 22.06 -9.00 -5.75
N VAL A 108 22.78 -8.40 -4.80
CA VAL A 108 22.23 -7.38 -3.90
C VAL A 108 21.77 -6.15 -4.68
N GLU A 109 22.54 -5.71 -5.67
CA GLU A 109 22.16 -4.59 -6.55
C GLU A 109 20.88 -4.90 -7.34
N HIS A 110 20.75 -6.11 -7.90
CA HIS A 110 19.55 -6.54 -8.61
C HIS A 110 18.34 -6.62 -7.68
N VAL A 111 18.48 -7.26 -6.51
CA VAL A 111 17.39 -7.36 -5.53
C VAL A 111 16.93 -5.97 -5.07
N ASN A 112 17.86 -5.05 -4.84
CA ASN A 112 17.52 -3.69 -4.45
C ASN A 112 16.76 -2.96 -5.57
N LYS A 113 17.23 -3.07 -6.81
CA LYS A 113 16.55 -2.49 -7.96
C LYS A 113 15.13 -3.06 -8.12
N ASP A 114 14.99 -4.38 -8.11
CA ASP A 114 13.70 -5.06 -8.29
C ASP A 114 12.74 -4.72 -7.15
N SER A 115 13.24 -4.58 -5.92
CA SER A 115 12.43 -4.14 -4.78
C SER A 115 11.92 -2.71 -4.93
N LEU A 116 12.77 -1.79 -5.42
CA LEU A 116 12.35 -0.41 -5.69
C LEU A 116 11.33 -0.36 -6.84
N ASP A 117 11.55 -1.12 -7.90
CA ASP A 117 10.63 -1.23 -9.02
C ASP A 117 9.27 -1.80 -8.57
N TYR A 118 9.26 -2.83 -7.73
CA TYR A 118 8.04 -3.42 -7.15
C TYR A 118 7.26 -2.42 -6.29
N VAL A 119 7.91 -1.70 -5.37
CA VAL A 119 7.24 -0.69 -4.54
C VAL A 119 6.67 0.44 -5.41
N ASN A 120 7.40 0.85 -6.44
CA ASN A 120 6.95 1.89 -7.37
C ASN A 120 5.72 1.43 -8.18
N LEU A 121 5.67 0.16 -8.59
CA LEU A 121 4.54 -0.46 -9.26
C LEU A 121 3.27 -0.52 -8.41
N LEU A 122 3.41 -0.72 -7.09
CA LEU A 122 2.26 -0.82 -6.19
C LEU A 122 1.54 0.51 -5.93
N GLN A 123 2.24 1.64 -5.95
CA GLN A 123 1.65 2.92 -5.51
C GLN A 123 1.64 4.01 -6.58
N ARG A 124 2.75 4.22 -7.30
CA ARG A 124 2.88 5.35 -8.22
C ARG A 124 2.45 4.98 -9.63
N LEU A 125 2.72 3.73 -10.02
CA LEU A 125 2.33 3.18 -11.32
C LEU A 125 1.13 2.23 -11.21
N SER A 126 0.44 2.23 -10.07
CA SER A 126 -0.78 1.45 -9.91
C SER A 126 -1.86 2.00 -10.84
N VAL A 127 -2.62 1.07 -11.42
CA VAL A 127 -3.77 1.39 -12.27
C VAL A 127 -5.01 0.89 -11.57
N ASP A 128 -5.87 1.84 -11.19
CA ASP A 128 -7.13 1.55 -10.52
C ASP A 128 -8.24 1.24 -11.53
N LEU A 129 -9.34 0.66 -11.02
CA LEU A 129 -10.55 0.42 -11.79
C LEU A 129 -11.27 1.74 -12.12
N ALA A 130 -12.03 1.72 -13.23
CA ALA A 130 -12.95 2.81 -13.54
C ALA A 130 -14.08 2.86 -12.51
N LYS A 131 -14.20 3.99 -11.80
CA LYS A 131 -15.20 4.20 -10.75
C LYS A 131 -16.56 4.58 -11.34
N GLN A 132 -17.34 3.59 -11.78
CA GLN A 132 -18.76 3.78 -12.14
C GLN A 132 -19.61 3.69 -10.87
N ILE A 133 -20.22 4.82 -10.47
CA ILE A 133 -20.97 4.94 -9.21
C ILE A 133 -22.47 4.91 -9.51
N GLU A 134 -23.17 3.92 -8.97
CA GLU A 134 -24.62 3.82 -8.99
C GLU A 134 -25.08 3.52 -7.56
N ILE A 135 -25.95 4.36 -7.00
CA ILE A 135 -26.40 4.26 -5.61
C ILE A 135 -27.89 3.92 -5.61
N SER A 136 -28.25 2.82 -4.96
CA SER A 136 -29.64 2.38 -4.87
C SER A 136 -30.43 3.08 -3.75
N ASP A 137 -29.76 3.63 -2.72
CA ASP A 137 -30.43 4.29 -1.61
C ASP A 137 -30.84 5.73 -1.98
N PRO A 138 -32.15 6.04 -2.04
CA PRO A 138 -32.63 7.38 -2.39
C PRO A 138 -32.33 8.45 -1.33
N LYS A 139 -31.87 8.07 -0.12
CA LYS A 139 -31.54 9.02 0.96
C LYS A 139 -30.15 9.64 0.81
N VAL A 140 -29.27 9.02 0.03
CA VAL A 140 -27.89 9.48 -0.14
C VAL A 140 -27.86 10.53 -1.26
N SER A 141 -27.77 11.81 -0.87
CA SER A 141 -27.67 12.93 -1.82
C SER A 141 -26.22 13.28 -2.19
N GLU A 142 -25.26 12.94 -1.35
CA GLU A 142 -23.84 13.23 -1.54
C GLU A 142 -23.02 11.95 -1.42
N PHE A 143 -22.09 11.75 -2.35
CA PHE A 143 -21.23 10.57 -2.37
C PHE A 143 -19.75 10.95 -2.36
N VAL A 144 -19.00 10.33 -1.45
CA VAL A 144 -17.55 10.45 -1.38
C VAL A 144 -16.95 9.45 -2.36
N VAL A 145 -16.39 9.93 -3.47
CA VAL A 145 -15.83 9.12 -4.58
C VAL A 145 -14.79 8.09 -4.12
N ASN A 146 -14.09 8.35 -3.01
CA ASN A 146 -13.08 7.45 -2.47
C ASN A 146 -13.63 6.27 -1.67
N ASN A 147 -14.92 6.29 -1.28
CA ASN A 147 -15.57 5.18 -0.58
C ASN A 147 -16.20 4.17 -1.55
N TRP A 148 -15.98 4.32 -2.85
CA TRP A 148 -16.45 3.36 -3.84
C TRP A 148 -15.63 2.07 -3.75
N SER A 149 -16.33 0.94 -3.63
CA SER A 149 -15.77 -0.40 -3.73
C SER A 149 -16.30 -1.12 -4.97
N PRO A 150 -15.49 -1.99 -5.61
CA PRO A 150 -15.98 -2.84 -6.69
C PRO A 150 -17.02 -3.84 -6.16
N PRO A 151 -17.85 -4.43 -7.05
CA PRO A 151 -18.76 -5.51 -6.68
C PRO A 151 -18.01 -6.72 -6.10
N ASP A 152 -18.60 -7.39 -5.10
CA ASP A 152 -18.00 -8.53 -4.38
C ASP A 152 -17.49 -9.64 -5.31
N ASP A 153 -18.25 -9.96 -6.36
CA ASP A 153 -17.89 -10.99 -7.34
C ASP A 153 -16.60 -10.62 -8.09
N MET A 154 -16.45 -9.35 -8.50
CA MET A 154 -15.25 -8.84 -9.16
C MET A 154 -14.07 -8.77 -8.18
N GLN A 155 -14.31 -8.32 -6.94
CA GLN A 155 -13.28 -8.28 -5.91
C GLN A 155 -12.72 -9.68 -5.64
N SER A 156 -13.60 -10.69 -5.54
CA SER A 156 -13.18 -12.08 -5.32
C SER A 156 -12.30 -12.62 -6.45
N ILE A 157 -12.53 -12.21 -7.70
CA ILE A 157 -11.70 -12.62 -8.84
C ILE A 157 -10.35 -11.90 -8.80
N LEU A 158 -10.34 -10.61 -8.44
CA LEU A 158 -9.11 -9.80 -8.36
C LEU A 158 -8.20 -10.21 -7.20
N GLU A 159 -8.75 -10.54 -6.04
CA GLU A 159 -7.99 -11.03 -4.88
C GLU A 159 -7.27 -12.35 -5.18
N GLN A 160 -7.89 -13.21 -5.99
CA GLN A 160 -7.26 -14.46 -6.44
C GLN A 160 -6.06 -14.22 -7.36
N LEU A 161 -5.94 -13.03 -7.96
CA LEU A 161 -4.83 -12.67 -8.82
C LEU A 161 -3.56 -12.35 -8.03
N ALA A 162 -3.71 -12.08 -6.73
CA ALA A 162 -2.59 -11.93 -5.79
C ALA A 162 -2.07 -13.27 -5.26
N ASP A 163 -2.76 -14.39 -5.52
CA ASP A 163 -2.39 -15.73 -5.06
C ASP A 163 -1.35 -16.36 -6.01
N PRO A 164 -0.12 -16.67 -5.53
CA PRO A 164 0.94 -17.20 -6.38
C PRO A 164 0.66 -18.61 -6.91
N GLU A 165 -0.24 -19.37 -6.29
CA GLU A 165 -0.55 -20.75 -6.68
C GLU A 165 -1.55 -20.81 -7.85
N LYS A 166 -2.17 -19.69 -8.22
CA LYS A 166 -3.24 -19.65 -9.22
C LYS A 166 -2.72 -19.27 -10.60
N ASP A 167 -3.18 -20.01 -11.60
CA ASP A 167 -2.82 -19.75 -12.99
C ASP A 167 -3.50 -18.47 -13.50
N SER A 168 -2.67 -17.47 -13.80
CA SER A 168 -3.08 -16.18 -14.35
C SER A 168 -3.95 -16.31 -15.61
N THR A 169 -3.76 -17.36 -16.42
CA THR A 169 -4.53 -17.55 -17.66
C THR A 169 -5.96 -17.97 -17.39
N GLN A 170 -6.17 -18.84 -16.39
CA GLN A 170 -7.49 -19.27 -15.96
C GLN A 170 -8.27 -18.12 -15.32
N LEU A 171 -7.60 -17.28 -14.53
CA LEU A 171 -8.22 -16.10 -13.94
C LEU A 171 -8.65 -15.08 -15.00
N ARG A 172 -7.83 -14.87 -16.04
CA ARG A 172 -8.20 -14.00 -17.17
C ARG A 172 -9.45 -14.52 -17.88
N SER A 173 -9.52 -15.81 -18.17
CA SER A 173 -10.71 -16.43 -18.76
C SER A 173 -11.96 -16.22 -17.89
N ARG A 174 -11.84 -16.40 -16.57
CA ARG A 174 -12.94 -16.16 -15.63
C ARG A 174 -13.37 -14.69 -15.60
N LEU A 175 -12.43 -13.76 -15.67
CA LEU A 175 -12.71 -12.33 -15.75
C LEU A 175 -13.44 -11.98 -17.05
N ASP A 176 -13.00 -12.52 -18.19
CA ASP A 176 -13.65 -12.29 -19.49
C ASP A 176 -15.08 -12.83 -19.51
N GLN A 177 -15.30 -14.04 -18.98
CA GLN A 177 -16.64 -14.60 -18.82
C GLN A 177 -17.55 -13.72 -17.95
N HIS A 178 -17.03 -13.21 -16.84
CA HIS A 178 -17.77 -12.32 -15.96
C HIS A 178 -18.12 -10.99 -16.65
N LEU A 179 -17.18 -10.41 -17.40
CA LEU A 179 -17.44 -9.20 -18.20
C LEU A 179 -18.51 -9.43 -19.27
N ASP A 180 -18.49 -10.58 -19.94
CA ASP A 180 -19.49 -10.93 -20.94
C ASP A 180 -20.87 -11.18 -20.33
N GLN A 181 -20.94 -11.79 -19.14
CA GLN A 181 -22.17 -11.91 -18.39
C GLN A 181 -22.78 -10.53 -18.07
N ILE A 182 -21.98 -9.59 -17.57
CA ILE A 182 -22.44 -8.22 -17.28
C ILE A 182 -22.98 -7.54 -18.55
N LYS A 183 -22.30 -7.69 -19.70
CA LYS A 183 -22.76 -7.13 -20.98
C LYS A 183 -24.11 -7.71 -21.38
N MET A 184 -24.28 -9.02 -21.27
CA MET A 184 -25.52 -9.71 -21.61
C MET A 184 -26.67 -9.29 -20.70
N GLU A 185 -26.44 -9.21 -19.38
CA GLU A 185 -27.45 -8.80 -18.41
C GLU A 185 -27.87 -7.34 -18.65
N ARG A 186 -26.92 -6.42 -18.80
CA ARG A 186 -27.21 -5.01 -19.12
C ARG A 186 -28.01 -4.88 -20.42
N ALA A 187 -27.62 -5.62 -21.47
CA ALA A 187 -28.34 -5.61 -22.74
C ALA A 187 -29.77 -6.14 -22.59
N LYS A 188 -29.96 -7.26 -21.88
CA LYS A 188 -31.28 -7.86 -21.61
C LYS A 188 -32.20 -6.86 -20.91
N TYR A 189 -31.77 -6.29 -19.78
CA TYR A 189 -32.60 -5.34 -19.03
C TYR A 189 -32.86 -4.05 -19.80
N THR A 190 -31.91 -3.57 -20.61
CA THR A 190 -32.11 -2.38 -21.44
C THR A 190 -33.17 -2.61 -22.51
N ILE A 191 -33.14 -3.76 -23.18
CA ILE A 191 -34.11 -4.13 -24.21
C ILE A 191 -35.50 -4.31 -23.59
N GLU A 192 -35.59 -5.03 -22.47
CA GLU A 192 -36.85 -5.26 -21.77
C GLU A 192 -37.48 -3.95 -21.28
N ASN A 193 -36.68 -3.06 -20.68
CA ASN A 193 -37.17 -1.78 -20.21
C ASN A 193 -37.63 -0.87 -21.37
N LYS A 194 -36.87 -0.83 -22.47
CA LYS A 194 -37.21 0.02 -23.62
C LYS A 194 -38.43 -0.46 -24.40
N TYR A 195 -38.57 -1.77 -24.61
CA TYR A 195 -39.64 -2.27 -25.48
C TYR A 195 -40.86 -2.75 -24.67
N SER A 196 -40.66 -3.57 -23.65
CA SER A 196 -41.79 -4.16 -22.89
C SER A 196 -42.38 -3.15 -21.90
N LEU A 197 -41.56 -2.52 -21.06
CA LEU A 197 -42.06 -1.58 -20.05
C LEU A 197 -42.58 -0.27 -20.67
N GLN A 198 -41.96 0.22 -21.75
CA GLN A 198 -42.45 1.41 -22.43
C GLN A 198 -43.79 1.17 -23.14
N GLU A 199 -43.98 0.01 -23.77
CA GLU A 199 -45.24 -0.35 -24.42
C GLU A 199 -46.37 -0.47 -23.40
N THR A 200 -46.14 -1.24 -22.33
CA THR A 200 -47.12 -1.38 -21.23
C THR A 200 -47.42 -0.04 -20.56
N LEU A 201 -46.43 0.83 -20.34
CA LEU A 201 -46.66 2.17 -19.82
C LEU A 201 -47.53 3.02 -20.75
N ASN A 202 -47.30 2.93 -22.06
CA ASN A 202 -48.10 3.66 -23.06
C ASN A 202 -49.55 3.16 -23.09
N GLU A 203 -49.78 1.85 -22.97
CA GLU A 203 -51.12 1.25 -22.88
C GLU A 203 -51.84 1.71 -21.61
N VAL A 204 -51.19 1.59 -20.45
CA VAL A 204 -51.75 2.04 -19.17
C VAL A 204 -52.05 3.54 -19.21
N ASN A 205 -51.20 4.36 -19.83
CA ASN A 205 -51.45 5.80 -19.95
C ASN A 205 -52.63 6.09 -20.90
N LYS A 206 -52.83 5.31 -21.97
CA LYS A 206 -54.04 5.41 -22.81
C LYS A 206 -55.30 5.07 -22.02
N GLU A 207 -55.27 3.97 -21.25
CA GLU A 207 -56.39 3.58 -20.40
C GLU A 207 -56.67 4.59 -19.30
N MET A 208 -55.64 5.10 -18.62
CA MET A 208 -55.78 6.15 -17.60
C MET A 208 -56.41 7.42 -18.18
N ASN A 209 -56.00 7.83 -19.38
CA ASN A 209 -56.59 8.99 -20.06
C ASN A 209 -58.04 8.72 -20.50
N TYR A 210 -58.35 7.49 -20.93
CA TYR A 210 -59.72 7.07 -21.24
C TYR A 210 -60.61 7.14 -19.98
N TRP A 211 -60.15 6.56 -18.87
CA TRP A 211 -60.85 6.65 -17.58
C TRP A 211 -60.99 8.08 -17.08
N ARG A 212 -59.96 8.92 -17.25
CA ARG A 212 -60.02 10.35 -16.91
C ARG A 212 -61.08 11.08 -17.74
N ARG A 213 -61.18 10.81 -19.05
CA ARG A 213 -62.22 11.41 -19.90
C ARG A 213 -63.61 10.95 -19.50
N ASN A 214 -63.79 9.66 -19.19
CA ASN A 214 -65.06 9.13 -18.73
C ASN A 214 -65.46 9.70 -17.36
N TRP A 215 -64.50 9.82 -16.44
CA TRP A 215 -64.70 10.47 -15.15
C TRP A 215 -65.13 11.92 -15.34
N ASN A 216 -64.39 12.69 -16.14
CA ASN A 216 -64.75 14.08 -16.46
C ASN A 216 -66.11 14.18 -17.17
N ALA A 217 -66.50 13.19 -17.99
CA ALA A 217 -67.81 13.16 -18.63
C ALA A 217 -68.93 12.90 -17.61
N ILE A 218 -68.73 12.01 -16.65
CA ILE A 218 -69.65 11.76 -15.53
C ILE A 218 -69.71 13.00 -14.62
N GLU A 219 -68.56 13.61 -14.31
CA GLU A 219 -68.46 14.84 -13.54
C GLU A 219 -69.20 15.98 -14.24
N ASN A 220 -69.00 16.15 -15.56
CA ASN A 220 -69.75 17.13 -16.35
C ASN A 220 -71.24 16.80 -16.42
N LEU A 221 -71.65 15.53 -16.41
CA LEU A 221 -73.07 15.16 -16.36
C LEU A 221 -73.69 15.51 -14.98
N MET A 222 -72.97 15.25 -13.90
CA MET A 222 -73.45 15.42 -12.52
C MET A 222 -73.31 16.86 -12.01
N PHE A 223 -72.31 17.60 -12.50
CA PHE A 223 -71.89 18.92 -11.99
C PHE A 223 -71.64 19.98 -13.09
N GLY A 224 -71.53 19.59 -14.36
CA GLY A 224 -71.33 20.50 -15.50
C GLY A 224 -72.64 21.00 -16.11
N ASP A 225 -72.69 22.29 -16.42
CA ASP A 225 -73.82 23.06 -16.97
C ASP A 225 -75.11 23.12 -16.13
N SER A 226 -75.00 23.93 -15.07
CA SER A 226 -76.08 24.72 -14.44
C SER A 226 -77.22 23.95 -13.75
N ALA A 227 -78.00 24.68 -12.96
CA ALA A 227 -79.10 24.23 -12.08
C ALA A 227 -80.26 23.46 -12.78
N HIS A 228 -80.08 22.98 -14.01
CA HIS A 228 -81.04 22.23 -14.81
C HIS A 228 -80.60 20.78 -15.12
N SER A 229 -79.35 20.38 -14.84
CA SER A 229 -78.90 18.98 -15.01
C SER A 229 -79.67 18.01 -14.09
N ILE A 230 -79.72 18.27 -12.79
CA ILE A 230 -80.50 17.46 -11.82
C ILE A 230 -81.99 17.45 -12.19
N LYS A 231 -82.50 18.57 -12.71
CA LYS A 231 -83.90 18.71 -13.12
C LYS A 231 -84.23 17.88 -14.37
N LYS A 232 -83.31 17.81 -15.34
CA LYS A 232 -83.41 16.94 -16.53
C LYS A 232 -83.20 15.46 -16.19
N MET A 233 -82.34 15.16 -15.23
CA MET A 233 -82.14 13.80 -14.71
C MET A 233 -83.40 13.29 -13.98
N LEU A 234 -84.03 14.13 -13.15
CA LEU A 234 -85.32 13.78 -12.53
C LEU A 234 -86.43 13.61 -13.59
N GLN A 235 -86.47 14.46 -14.61
CA GLN A 235 -87.43 14.30 -15.72
C GLN A 235 -87.19 13.06 -16.57
N SER A 236 -85.94 12.63 -16.79
CA SER A 236 -85.64 11.40 -17.52
C SER A 236 -85.97 10.16 -16.69
N ILE A 237 -85.79 10.22 -15.37
CA ILE A 237 -86.24 9.19 -14.42
C ILE A 237 -87.77 9.11 -14.39
N ASP A 238 -88.49 10.24 -14.36
CA ASP A 238 -89.95 10.26 -14.45
C ASP A 238 -90.48 9.73 -15.80
N LEU A 239 -89.80 10.04 -16.91
CA LEU A 239 -90.13 9.48 -18.23
C LEU A 239 -89.88 7.97 -18.31
N LEU A 240 -88.81 7.46 -17.69
CA LEU A 240 -88.55 6.02 -17.61
C LEU A 240 -89.59 5.33 -16.72
N ARG A 241 -90.02 5.96 -15.64
CA ARG A 241 -91.10 5.46 -14.77
C ARG A 241 -92.45 5.36 -15.51
N THR A 242 -92.81 6.37 -16.30
CA THR A 242 -94.04 6.33 -17.13
C THR A 242 -93.97 5.32 -18.28
N LYS A 243 -92.78 4.96 -18.76
CA LYS A 243 -92.59 3.86 -19.72
C LYS A 243 -92.67 2.48 -19.06
N LEU A 244 -92.29 2.36 -17.80
CA LEU A 244 -92.47 1.14 -17.00
C LEU A 244 -93.94 0.94 -16.55
N GLU A 245 -94.72 2.02 -16.42
CA GLU A 245 -96.13 1.98 -16.02
C GLU A 245 -97.11 1.84 -17.20
N LYS A 246 -96.64 1.81 -18.45
CA LYS A 246 -97.47 1.49 -19.62
C LYS A 246 -97.32 0.01 -19.99
N PRO A 247 -98.36 -0.83 -19.85
CA PRO A 247 -98.32 -2.20 -20.34
C PRO A 247 -98.35 -2.20 -21.88
N ASP A 248 -97.38 -2.89 -22.48
CA ASP A 248 -97.34 -3.17 -23.92
C ASP A 248 -98.61 -3.93 -24.34
N GLN A 249 -99.49 -3.25 -25.08
CA GLN A 249 -100.49 -3.88 -25.93
C GLN A 249 -100.03 -3.76 -27.38
N SER A 250 -99.33 -4.78 -27.86
CA SER A 250 -99.34 -5.15 -29.27
C SER A 250 -99.13 -6.67 -29.38
N GLY A 251 -100.23 -7.37 -29.60
CA GLY A 251 -100.28 -8.82 -29.79
C GLY A 251 -99.79 -9.28 -31.16
N GLU A 252 -99.16 -10.45 -31.12
CA GLU A 252 -99.22 -11.62 -32.04
C GLU A 252 -99.45 -11.40 -33.55
N THR A 253 -98.52 -11.91 -34.37
CA THR A 253 -98.74 -13.17 -35.12
C THR A 253 -97.45 -13.70 -35.78
N ASP A 254 -97.20 -14.99 -35.50
CA ASP A 254 -96.58 -16.04 -36.31
C ASP A 254 -95.49 -15.75 -37.35
N SER A 255 -94.34 -16.43 -37.21
CA SER A 255 -93.82 -17.39 -38.21
C SER A 255 -92.61 -18.18 -37.71
N ASN A 256 -92.94 -19.33 -37.13
CA ASN A 256 -92.24 -20.62 -37.14
C ASN A 256 -91.18 -20.82 -38.26
N VAL A 257 -89.89 -20.98 -37.93
CA VAL A 257 -88.94 -21.82 -38.71
C VAL A 257 -87.99 -22.58 -37.77
N LYS A 258 -87.97 -23.88 -38.01
CA LYS A 258 -87.32 -25.01 -37.33
C LYS A 258 -85.81 -25.15 -37.63
N MET A 259 -85.12 -25.80 -36.68
CA MET A 259 -84.03 -26.79 -36.86
C MET A 259 -82.65 -26.21 -37.29
N ASN A 260 -81.52 -26.45 -36.62
CA ASN A 260 -80.98 -27.74 -36.21
C ASN A 260 -79.80 -27.59 -35.21
N LEU A 261 -79.72 -28.52 -34.26
CA LEU A 261 -78.52 -28.85 -33.51
C LEU A 261 -77.54 -29.62 -34.39
N THR A 262 -76.25 -29.27 -34.34
CA THR A 262 -75.16 -30.25 -34.42
C THR A 262 -74.03 -29.87 -33.49
N SER A 263 -73.93 -30.65 -32.41
CA SER A 263 -72.71 -30.97 -31.69
C SER A 263 -71.67 -31.53 -32.67
N ASN A 264 -70.42 -31.08 -32.58
CA ASN A 264 -69.31 -31.95 -32.97
C ASN A 264 -68.11 -31.75 -32.03
N GLN A 265 -67.70 -32.87 -31.45
CA GLN A 265 -66.55 -33.04 -30.59
C GLN A 265 -65.27 -33.23 -31.42
N GLY A 266 -64.14 -32.84 -30.84
CA GLY A 266 -62.91 -33.65 -30.80
C GLY A 266 -61.95 -33.54 -31.98
N LYS A 267 -60.84 -32.82 -31.81
CA LYS A 267 -59.53 -33.34 -31.38
C LYS A 267 -58.56 -32.19 -31.12
#